data_AF-A0A964AMQ9-F1
#
_entry.id   AF-A0A964AMQ9-F1
#
_cell.length_a   1.000
_cell.length_b   1.000
_cell.length_c   1.000
_cell.angle_alpha   90.00
_cell.angle_beta   90.00
_cell.angle_gamma   90.00
#
_symmetry.space_group_name_H-M   'P 1'
#
loop_
_entity.id
_entity.type
_entity.pdbx_description
1 polymer ?
#
loop_
_entity_poly.entity_id
_entity_poly.type
_entity_poly.pdbx_seq_one_letter_code
_entity_poly.pdbx_strand_id
1 'polypeptide(L)'
;MPLRLEGLEVVLTGGFATLGRAEARALLSSAGARVVDSVSPGTDLVFYGGPGAGKLIEAEVLGVPAWSERAMLDALGVLPPVEVEGPLSDFAGRWGRMVGELRVDPRVHLLNAHLGLPASEEELDRIEARALAPLPLALRNLYRQANGATLAWCARGAENPGLLNGPLTPERVMELGVPMGGCVCLLPLEDLFSDDTPISWGDDAPTIRLGERELDASRFHAALRVFDSFSMQRVMAIWLERRTGEHEVVMGDEYGARFTHSRRTDVECYIKAILDTRGAVDVRRVMFQSDADGLARDRIIWPQPHTQF
;
A
#
# COMPACT_ATOMS: atom_id res chain seq x y z
N MET A 1 10.69 -12.52 -13.08
CA MET A 1 10.06 -13.80 -13.50
C MET A 1 8.94 -14.09 -12.52
N PRO A 2 7.77 -14.57 -12.97
CA PRO A 2 6.76 -15.12 -12.05
C PRO A 2 7.39 -16.25 -11.24
N LEU A 3 7.02 -16.36 -9.96
CA LEU A 3 7.56 -17.39 -9.08
C LEU A 3 7.11 -18.77 -9.55
N ARG A 4 8.03 -19.74 -9.61
CA ARG A 4 7.71 -21.12 -9.99
C ARG A 4 7.05 -21.81 -8.80
N LEU A 5 5.79 -22.24 -8.96
CA LEU A 5 5.03 -22.94 -7.93
C LEU A 5 5.27 -24.46 -7.90
N GLU A 6 5.98 -24.97 -8.91
CA GLU A 6 6.26 -26.39 -9.07
C GLU A 6 7.05 -26.95 -7.88
N GLY A 7 6.54 -28.04 -7.31
CA GLY A 7 7.15 -28.74 -6.18
C GLY A 7 6.85 -28.13 -4.81
N LEU A 8 6.25 -26.93 -4.74
CA LEU A 8 5.94 -26.28 -3.46
C LEU A 8 4.75 -26.94 -2.75
N GLU A 9 4.85 -27.12 -1.43
CA GLU A 9 3.73 -27.42 -0.55
C GLU A 9 2.96 -26.13 -0.23
N VAL A 10 1.71 -26.05 -0.68
CA VAL A 10 0.90 -24.84 -0.52
C VAL A 10 -0.41 -25.10 0.23
N VAL A 11 -0.86 -24.12 0.99
CA VAL A 11 -2.12 -24.18 1.75
C VAL A 11 -3.07 -23.10 1.28
N LEU A 12 -4.35 -23.43 1.10
CA LEU A 12 -5.41 -22.46 0.86
C LEU A 12 -6.14 -22.11 2.16
N THR A 13 -6.44 -20.83 2.41
CA THR A 13 -7.19 -20.38 3.59
C THR A 13 -8.12 -19.20 3.30
N GLY A 14 -9.27 -19.13 3.98
CA GLY A 14 -10.30 -18.14 3.70
C GLY A 14 -11.11 -18.40 2.43
N GLY A 15 -12.03 -17.47 2.13
CA GLY A 15 -12.81 -17.43 0.89
C GLY A 15 -12.17 -16.46 -0.09
N PHE A 16 -11.99 -16.88 -1.33
CA PHE A 16 -11.45 -16.09 -2.42
C PHE A 16 -12.58 -15.32 -3.11
N ALA A 17 -12.30 -14.09 -3.55
CA ALA A 17 -13.27 -13.20 -4.17
C ALA A 17 -13.59 -13.58 -5.62
N THR A 18 -12.61 -14.13 -6.35
CA THR A 18 -12.74 -14.44 -7.78
C THR A 18 -12.84 -15.95 -8.06
N LEU A 19 -12.07 -16.78 -7.36
CA LEU A 19 -12.03 -18.22 -7.59
C LEU A 19 -12.80 -19.03 -6.55
N GLY A 20 -13.44 -20.10 -6.99
CA GLY A 20 -13.87 -21.16 -6.07
C GLY A 20 -12.66 -21.88 -5.46
N ARG A 21 -12.74 -22.32 -4.21
CA ARG A 21 -11.63 -23.05 -3.54
C ARG A 21 -11.18 -24.30 -4.32
N ALA A 22 -12.12 -25.01 -4.93
CA ALA A 22 -11.84 -26.18 -5.77
C ALA A 22 -11.10 -25.81 -7.07
N GLU A 23 -11.48 -24.68 -7.68
CA GLU A 23 -10.83 -24.15 -8.89
C GLU A 23 -9.40 -23.67 -8.59
N ALA A 24 -9.21 -22.93 -7.51
CA ALA A 24 -7.88 -22.51 -7.04
C ALA A 24 -6.97 -23.73 -6.79
N ARG A 25 -7.49 -24.79 -6.14
CA ARG A 25 -6.75 -26.05 -5.93
C ARG A 25 -6.36 -26.69 -7.27
N ALA A 26 -7.26 -26.73 -8.25
CA ALA A 26 -7.00 -27.31 -9.56
C ALA A 26 -5.93 -26.54 -10.34
N LEU A 27 -5.99 -25.20 -10.34
CA LEU A 27 -4.99 -24.35 -11.00
C LEU A 27 -3.60 -24.50 -10.36
N LEU A 28 -3.51 -24.46 -9.03
CA LEU A 28 -2.26 -24.66 -8.30
C LEU A 28 -1.65 -26.05 -8.56
N SER A 29 -2.49 -27.10 -8.55
CA SER A 29 -2.05 -28.46 -8.85
C SER A 29 -1.55 -28.59 -10.30
N SER A 30 -2.23 -27.93 -11.24
CA SER A 30 -1.82 -27.88 -12.65
C SER A 30 -0.51 -27.13 -12.86
N ALA A 31 -0.21 -26.15 -12.01
CA ALA A 31 1.07 -25.45 -11.94
C ALA A 31 2.18 -26.25 -11.21
N GLY A 32 1.89 -27.49 -10.78
CA GLY A 32 2.85 -28.39 -10.15
C GLY A 32 2.99 -28.23 -8.63
N ALA A 33 2.16 -27.41 -7.98
CA ALA A 33 2.15 -27.28 -6.53
C ALA A 33 1.40 -28.44 -5.85
N ARG A 34 1.86 -28.84 -4.67
CA ARG A 34 1.16 -29.81 -3.81
C ARG A 34 0.28 -29.07 -2.83
N VAL A 35 -1.03 -29.06 -3.09
CA VAL A 35 -2.00 -28.38 -2.21
C VAL A 35 -2.36 -29.27 -1.02
N VAL A 36 -2.02 -28.82 0.19
CA VAL A 36 -2.33 -29.49 1.47
C VAL A 36 -3.32 -28.67 2.31
N ASP A 37 -3.88 -29.31 3.33
CA ASP A 37 -4.98 -28.73 4.11
C ASP A 37 -4.54 -28.09 5.43
N SER A 38 -3.31 -28.29 5.89
CA SER A 38 -2.78 -27.74 7.15
C SER A 38 -1.46 -27.03 6.92
N VAL A 39 -1.22 -25.94 7.65
CA VAL A 39 0.09 -25.31 7.69
C VAL A 39 0.99 -26.17 8.58
N SER A 40 2.23 -26.37 8.15
CA SER A 40 3.24 -27.12 8.88
C SER A 40 4.62 -26.48 8.70
N PRO A 41 5.65 -26.90 9.45
CA PRO A 41 7.03 -26.46 9.19
C PRO A 41 7.55 -26.83 7.78
N GLY A 42 6.91 -27.77 7.09
CA GLY A 42 7.22 -28.14 5.70
C GLY A 42 6.40 -27.40 4.65
N THR A 43 5.50 -26.49 5.05
CA THR A 43 4.71 -25.68 4.13
C THR A 43 5.55 -24.55 3.57
N ASP A 44 5.60 -24.46 2.25
CA ASP A 44 6.40 -23.44 1.55
C ASP A 44 5.64 -22.11 1.44
N LEU A 45 4.32 -22.16 1.27
CA LEU A 45 3.51 -20.97 1.00
C LEU A 45 2.03 -21.13 1.41
N VAL A 46 1.41 -20.07 1.91
CA VAL A 46 -0.03 -20.00 2.15
C VAL A 46 -0.68 -19.02 1.17
N PHE A 47 -1.81 -19.39 0.58
CA PHE A 47 -2.68 -18.48 -0.18
C PHE A 47 -3.91 -18.15 0.64
N TYR A 48 -4.22 -16.86 0.76
CA TYR A 48 -5.37 -16.38 1.53
C TYR A 48 -6.32 -15.51 0.70
N GLY A 49 -7.62 -15.65 0.97
CA GLY A 49 -8.67 -14.89 0.28
C GLY A 49 -9.21 -13.67 1.03
N GLY A 50 -8.75 -13.42 2.26
CA GLY A 50 -9.15 -12.23 3.01
C GLY A 50 -8.44 -12.09 4.36
N PRO A 51 -8.59 -10.94 5.03
CA PRO A 51 -8.04 -10.71 6.37
C PRO A 51 -8.65 -11.68 7.39
N GLY A 52 -7.86 -12.12 8.36
CA GLY A 52 -8.33 -12.95 9.48
C GLY A 52 -8.58 -14.43 9.16
N ALA A 53 -8.12 -14.95 8.02
CA ALA A 53 -8.19 -16.38 7.76
C ALA A 53 -7.34 -17.13 8.81
N GLY A 54 -7.94 -18.03 9.60
CA GLY A 54 -7.34 -18.58 10.83
C GLY A 54 -5.94 -19.20 10.70
N LYS A 55 -5.53 -19.59 9.48
CA LYS A 55 -4.18 -20.11 9.17
C LYS A 55 -3.13 -19.04 8.87
N LEU A 56 -3.51 -17.76 8.73
CA LEU A 56 -2.56 -16.67 8.53
C LEU A 56 -1.70 -16.44 9.76
N ILE A 57 -2.32 -16.48 10.94
CA ILE A 57 -1.61 -16.35 12.22
C ILE A 57 -0.63 -17.52 12.38
N GLU A 58 -1.08 -18.75 12.08
CA GLU A 58 -0.22 -19.94 12.11
C GLU A 58 0.96 -19.83 11.15
N ALA A 59 0.73 -19.37 9.92
CA ALA A 59 1.79 -19.13 8.93
C ALA A 59 2.78 -18.05 9.40
N GLU A 60 2.29 -16.96 9.98
CA GLU A 60 3.13 -15.90 10.54
C GLU A 60 4.03 -16.40 11.66
N VAL A 61 3.49 -17.17 12.62
CA VAL A 61 4.24 -17.78 13.73
C VAL A 61 5.30 -18.76 13.24
N LEU A 62 5.01 -19.52 12.18
CA LEU A 62 5.95 -20.47 11.58
C LEU A 62 6.92 -19.82 10.58
N GLY A 63 6.79 -18.51 10.31
CA GLY A 63 7.59 -17.80 9.32
C GLY A 63 7.30 -18.22 7.86
N VAL A 64 6.15 -18.84 7.61
CA VAL A 64 5.69 -19.25 6.29
C VAL A 64 5.08 -18.03 5.58
N PRO A 65 5.54 -17.68 4.36
CA PRO A 65 4.96 -16.57 3.60
C PRO A 65 3.50 -16.82 3.26
N ALA A 66 2.70 -15.75 3.27
CA ALA A 66 1.31 -15.78 2.81
C ALA A 66 1.07 -14.80 1.65
N TRP A 67 0.48 -15.28 0.56
CA TRP A 67 0.14 -14.52 -0.64
C TRP A 67 -1.37 -14.37 -0.79
N SER A 68 -1.80 -13.20 -1.23
CA SER A 68 -3.21 -12.94 -1.52
C SER A 68 -3.67 -13.67 -2.78
N GLU A 69 -4.97 -13.69 -3.00
CA GLU A 69 -5.57 -14.13 -4.26
C GLU A 69 -4.96 -13.43 -5.47
N ARG A 70 -4.77 -12.10 -5.41
CA ARG A 70 -4.12 -11.33 -6.46
C ARG A 70 -2.76 -11.93 -6.85
N ALA A 71 -1.89 -12.15 -5.85
CA ALA A 71 -0.56 -12.72 -6.08
C ALA A 71 -0.62 -14.16 -6.61
N MET A 72 -1.63 -14.94 -6.20
CA MET A 72 -1.89 -16.28 -6.77
C MET A 72 -2.23 -16.21 -8.25
N LEU A 73 -3.18 -15.34 -8.64
CA LEU A 73 -3.60 -15.16 -10.03
C LEU A 73 -2.45 -14.66 -10.91
N ASP A 74 -1.64 -13.73 -10.39
CA ASP A 74 -0.44 -13.24 -11.06
C ASP A 74 0.60 -14.36 -11.28
N ALA A 75 0.87 -15.17 -10.25
CA ALA A 75 1.83 -16.28 -10.35
C ALA A 75 1.37 -17.38 -11.33
N LEU A 76 0.05 -17.59 -11.42
CA LEU A 76 -0.57 -18.54 -12.34
C LEU A 76 -0.74 -17.97 -13.76
N GLY A 77 -0.52 -16.66 -13.96
CA GLY A 77 -0.72 -15.99 -15.26
C GLY A 77 -2.18 -15.91 -15.69
N VAL A 78 -3.12 -15.92 -14.73
CA VAL A 78 -4.57 -15.87 -14.97
C VAL A 78 -5.22 -14.58 -14.47
N LEU A 79 -4.44 -13.65 -13.92
CA LEU A 79 -4.95 -12.32 -13.64
C LEU A 79 -5.31 -11.62 -14.96
N PRO A 80 -6.54 -11.10 -15.12
CA PRO A 80 -6.91 -10.31 -16.29
C PRO A 80 -5.94 -9.13 -16.51
N PRO A 81 -5.50 -8.89 -17.76
CA PRO A 81 -4.70 -7.71 -18.05
C PRO A 81 -5.54 -6.45 -17.80
N VAL A 82 -4.94 -5.48 -17.11
CA VAL A 82 -5.52 -4.15 -16.92
C VAL A 82 -4.80 -3.20 -17.87
N GLU A 83 -5.46 -2.88 -18.98
CA GLU A 83 -4.96 -1.87 -19.92
C GLU A 83 -5.44 -0.49 -19.48
N VAL A 84 -4.50 0.36 -19.10
CA VAL A 84 -4.73 1.75 -18.69
C VAL A 84 -3.78 2.67 -19.41
N GLU A 85 -4.25 3.85 -19.80
CA GLU A 85 -3.45 4.88 -20.46
C GLU A 85 -3.30 6.12 -19.57
N GLY A 86 -2.21 6.87 -19.78
CA GLY A 86 -1.96 8.13 -19.10
C GLY A 86 -1.23 7.96 -17.75
N PRO A 87 -1.50 8.82 -16.75
CA PRO A 87 -0.71 8.87 -15.53
C PRO A 87 -0.80 7.56 -14.76
N LEU A 88 0.34 7.12 -14.21
CA LEU A 88 0.48 5.87 -13.45
C LEU A 88 0.06 4.59 -14.18
N SER A 89 -0.03 4.57 -15.52
CA SER A 89 -0.43 3.37 -16.27
C SER A 89 0.45 2.13 -16.06
N ASP A 90 1.67 2.31 -15.56
CA ASP A 90 2.65 1.25 -15.32
C ASP A 90 2.87 0.92 -13.84
N PHE A 91 2.00 1.41 -12.95
CA PHE A 91 2.13 1.29 -11.50
C PHE A 91 2.36 -0.16 -11.03
N ALA A 92 1.50 -1.11 -11.39
CA ALA A 92 1.65 -2.50 -10.92
C ALA A 92 2.97 -3.13 -11.37
N GLY A 93 3.40 -2.81 -12.60
CA GLY A 93 4.69 -3.26 -13.14
C GLY A 93 5.88 -2.64 -12.38
N ARG A 94 5.84 -1.34 -12.08
CA ARG A 94 6.88 -0.66 -11.28
C ARG A 94 6.90 -1.17 -9.84
N TRP A 95 5.75 -1.37 -9.23
CA TRP A 95 5.61 -1.95 -7.90
C TRP A 95 6.24 -3.34 -7.84
N GLY A 96 5.90 -4.21 -8.80
CA GLY A 96 6.47 -5.56 -8.89
C GLY A 96 7.99 -5.57 -9.03
N ARG A 97 8.56 -4.65 -9.84
CA ARG A 97 10.02 -4.47 -9.96
C ARG A 97 10.63 -4.01 -8.64
N MET A 98 10.08 -2.97 -8.03
CA MET A 98 10.54 -2.43 -6.75
C MET A 98 10.54 -3.49 -5.63
N VAL A 99 9.46 -4.26 -5.50
CA VAL A 99 9.36 -5.36 -4.52
C VAL A 99 10.35 -6.48 -4.85
N GLY A 100 10.55 -6.80 -6.13
CA GLY A 100 11.53 -7.78 -6.58
C GLY A 100 12.97 -7.38 -6.19
N GLU A 101 13.33 -6.11 -6.37
CA GLU A 101 14.62 -5.56 -5.94
C GLU A 101 14.80 -5.63 -4.42
N LEU A 102 13.80 -5.18 -3.64
CA LEU A 102 13.83 -5.24 -2.18
C LEU A 102 13.98 -6.67 -1.65
N ARG A 103 13.34 -7.64 -2.31
CA ARG A 103 13.38 -9.05 -1.90
C ARG A 103 14.77 -9.66 -2.01
N VAL A 104 15.56 -9.24 -2.99
CA VAL A 104 16.93 -9.77 -3.23
C VAL A 104 18.03 -8.90 -2.64
N ASP A 105 17.70 -7.72 -2.11
CA ASP A 105 18.70 -6.82 -1.52
C ASP A 105 19.29 -7.44 -0.22
N PRO A 106 20.61 -7.68 -0.16
CA PRO A 106 21.26 -8.26 1.00
C PRO A 106 21.30 -7.30 2.21
N ARG A 107 20.82 -6.06 2.08
CA ARG A 107 20.74 -5.07 3.17
C ARG A 107 19.35 -4.94 3.75
N VAL A 108 18.34 -5.60 3.17
CA VAL A 108 16.94 -5.41 3.52
C VAL A 108 16.33 -6.70 4.07
N HIS A 109 15.48 -6.56 5.09
CA HIS A 109 14.45 -7.54 5.45
C HIS A 109 13.12 -7.04 4.91
N LEU A 110 12.58 -7.71 3.89
CA LEU A 110 11.23 -7.46 3.40
C LEU A 110 10.23 -8.16 4.34
N LEU A 111 9.40 -7.37 5.02
CA LEU A 111 8.47 -7.84 6.05
C LEU A 111 7.05 -7.99 5.51
N ASN A 112 6.66 -7.10 4.60
CA ASN A 112 5.35 -7.11 3.95
C ASN A 112 5.50 -6.63 2.50
N ALA A 113 4.78 -7.27 1.58
CA ALA A 113 4.51 -6.74 0.26
C ALA A 113 3.19 -7.34 -0.25
N HIS A 114 2.18 -6.49 -0.41
CA HIS A 114 0.86 -6.91 -0.87
C HIS A 114 0.32 -5.90 -1.89
N LEU A 115 -0.36 -6.43 -2.90
CA LEU A 115 -1.09 -5.68 -3.90
C LEU A 115 -2.52 -6.22 -3.94
N GLY A 116 -3.51 -5.33 -3.86
CA GLY A 116 -4.91 -5.71 -3.94
C GLY A 116 -5.32 -6.19 -5.35
N LEU A 117 -6.46 -6.87 -5.41
CA LEU A 117 -7.11 -7.13 -6.70
C LEU A 117 -7.43 -5.79 -7.40
N PRO A 118 -7.45 -5.75 -8.74
CA PRO A 118 -7.96 -4.59 -9.48
C PRO A 118 -9.33 -4.16 -8.98
N ALA A 119 -9.56 -2.86 -8.80
CA ALA A 119 -10.93 -2.36 -8.63
C ALA A 119 -11.69 -2.46 -9.95
N SER A 120 -12.95 -2.87 -9.90
CA SER A 120 -13.86 -2.83 -11.04
C SER A 120 -14.32 -1.39 -11.34
N GLU A 121 -14.77 -1.14 -12.58
CA GLU A 121 -15.39 0.14 -12.92
C GLU A 121 -16.64 0.41 -12.07
N GLU A 122 -17.41 -0.62 -11.73
CA GLU A 122 -18.59 -0.49 -10.86
C GLU A 122 -18.24 -0.05 -9.43
N GLU A 123 -17.09 -0.47 -8.89
CA GLU A 123 -16.58 0.03 -7.61
C GLU A 123 -16.14 1.49 -7.73
N LEU A 124 -15.37 1.83 -8.76
CA LEU A 124 -14.90 3.20 -8.99
C LEU A 124 -16.06 4.19 -9.15
N ASP A 125 -17.05 3.84 -9.98
CA ASP A 125 -18.20 4.71 -10.26
C ASP A 125 -19.09 4.89 -9.02
N ARG A 126 -19.22 3.84 -8.20
CA ARG A 126 -19.91 3.90 -6.90
C ARG A 126 -19.20 4.83 -5.92
N ILE A 127 -17.87 4.77 -5.86
CA ILE A 127 -17.06 5.64 -5.01
C ILE A 127 -17.18 7.10 -5.45
N GLU A 128 -17.14 7.38 -6.75
CA GLU A 128 -17.35 8.73 -7.29
C GLU A 128 -18.74 9.28 -6.97
N ALA A 129 -19.77 8.45 -7.10
CA ALA A 129 -21.13 8.81 -6.71
C ALA A 129 -21.21 9.15 -5.22
N ARG A 130 -20.50 8.41 -4.35
CA ARG A 130 -20.43 8.70 -2.90
C ARG A 130 -19.61 9.95 -2.59
N ALA A 131 -18.49 10.15 -3.29
CA ALA A 131 -17.62 11.30 -3.13
C ALA A 131 -18.25 12.60 -3.66
N LEU A 132 -19.28 12.49 -4.51
CA LEU A 132 -19.91 13.59 -5.25
C LEU A 132 -18.91 14.36 -6.12
N ALA A 133 -17.87 13.67 -6.60
CA ALA A 133 -16.84 14.20 -7.48
C ALA A 133 -16.15 13.06 -8.23
N PRO A 134 -15.68 13.30 -9.48
CA PRO A 134 -14.88 12.32 -10.19
C PRO A 134 -13.53 12.12 -9.49
N LEU A 135 -13.03 10.88 -9.50
CA LEU A 135 -11.68 10.60 -9.03
C LEU A 135 -10.68 11.14 -10.07
N PRO A 136 -9.54 11.68 -9.63
CA PRO A 136 -8.45 12.03 -10.53
C PRO A 136 -8.04 10.85 -11.41
N LEU A 137 -7.72 11.09 -12.68
CA LEU A 137 -7.36 10.01 -13.61
C LEU A 137 -6.19 9.15 -13.09
N ALA A 138 -5.18 9.78 -12.48
CA ALA A 138 -4.07 9.07 -11.84
C ALA A 138 -4.55 8.12 -10.71
N LEU A 139 -5.54 8.55 -9.92
CA LEU A 139 -6.12 7.75 -8.85
C LEU A 139 -6.96 6.60 -9.42
N ARG A 140 -7.79 6.84 -10.44
CA ARG A 140 -8.51 5.75 -11.14
C ARG A 140 -7.53 4.72 -11.72
N ASN A 141 -6.48 5.17 -12.40
CA ASN A 141 -5.48 4.28 -12.99
C ASN A 141 -4.71 3.47 -11.95
N LEU A 142 -4.40 4.06 -10.78
CA LEU A 142 -3.82 3.35 -9.65
C LEU A 142 -4.73 2.20 -9.19
N TYR A 143 -6.00 2.51 -8.91
CA TYR A 143 -6.95 1.55 -8.34
C TYR A 143 -7.44 0.49 -9.33
N ARG A 144 -7.52 0.82 -10.63
CA ARG A 144 -7.70 -0.16 -11.72
C ARG A 144 -6.60 -1.21 -11.71
N GLN A 145 -5.37 -0.82 -11.38
CA GLN A 145 -4.27 -1.77 -11.33
C GLN A 145 -4.18 -2.50 -9.99
N ALA A 146 -4.54 -1.85 -8.88
CA ALA A 146 -4.46 -2.41 -7.53
C ALA A 146 -5.36 -1.68 -6.53
N ASN A 147 -6.34 -2.39 -5.96
CA ASN A 147 -7.18 -1.86 -4.91
C ASN A 147 -6.52 -1.92 -3.53
N GLY A 148 -5.67 -0.92 -3.27
CA GLY A 148 -4.80 -0.87 -2.10
C GLY A 148 -3.45 -1.57 -2.33
N ALA A 149 -2.42 -1.10 -1.63
CA ALA A 149 -1.06 -1.65 -1.71
C ALA A 149 -0.31 -1.42 -0.41
N THR A 150 0.38 -2.46 0.08
CA THR A 150 1.12 -2.37 1.34
C THR A 150 2.54 -2.89 1.19
N LEU A 151 3.48 -2.23 1.85
CA LEU A 151 4.89 -2.57 1.87
C LEU A 151 5.43 -2.27 3.26
N ALA A 152 6.24 -3.16 3.80
CA ALA A 152 7.07 -2.87 4.95
C ALA A 152 8.43 -3.56 4.82
N TRP A 153 9.49 -2.83 5.12
CA TRP A 153 10.83 -3.37 5.18
C TRP A 153 11.70 -2.61 6.19
N CYS A 154 12.68 -3.30 6.76
CA CYS A 154 13.71 -2.71 7.60
C CYS A 154 15.11 -3.08 7.10
N ALA A 155 16.12 -2.32 7.53
CA ALA A 155 17.52 -2.64 7.24
C ALA A 155 17.95 -3.89 8.02
N ARG A 156 18.85 -4.72 7.46
CA ARG A 156 19.44 -5.83 8.22
C ARG A 156 20.21 -5.30 9.43
N GLY A 157 19.99 -5.94 10.58
CA GLY A 157 20.55 -5.52 11.86
C GLY A 157 19.70 -4.50 12.62
N ALA A 158 18.63 -3.96 12.01
CA ALA A 158 17.60 -3.24 12.74
C ALA A 158 16.68 -4.20 13.50
N GLU A 159 15.87 -3.66 14.41
CA GLU A 159 14.78 -4.40 15.03
C GLU A 159 13.84 -4.95 13.96
N ASN A 160 13.55 -6.25 14.05
CA ASN A 160 12.79 -6.99 13.05
C ASN A 160 11.55 -7.60 13.74
N PRO A 161 10.34 -7.09 13.46
CA PRO A 161 9.11 -7.62 14.04
C PRO A 161 8.72 -8.99 13.46
N GLY A 162 9.49 -9.51 12.51
CA GLY A 162 9.18 -10.74 11.79
C GLY A 162 8.36 -10.47 10.53
N LEU A 163 7.97 -11.57 9.89
CA LEU A 163 7.10 -11.54 8.71
C LEU A 163 5.73 -10.96 9.08
N LEU A 164 5.18 -10.08 8.25
CA LEU A 164 3.87 -9.47 8.45
C LEU A 164 2.92 -9.95 7.35
N ASN A 165 2.24 -11.07 7.59
CA ASN A 165 1.37 -11.69 6.60
C ASN A 165 0.03 -10.95 6.49
N GLY A 166 -0.50 -10.82 5.26
CA GLY A 166 -1.73 -10.06 5.01
C GLY A 166 -1.46 -8.61 4.57
N PRO A 167 -2.49 -7.86 4.13
CA PRO A 167 -2.36 -6.42 3.97
C PRO A 167 -2.10 -5.75 5.33
N LEU A 168 -1.27 -4.71 5.35
CA LEU A 168 -1.17 -3.82 6.51
C LEU A 168 -2.44 -2.98 6.61
N THR A 169 -2.86 -2.70 7.85
CA THR A 169 -3.91 -1.70 8.16
C THR A 169 -3.27 -0.52 8.89
N PRO A 170 -3.92 0.65 8.95
CA PRO A 170 -3.46 1.77 9.78
C PRO A 170 -3.15 1.34 11.23
N GLU A 171 -4.01 0.54 11.84
CA GLU A 171 -3.86 0.04 13.21
C GLU A 171 -2.60 -0.82 13.32
N ARG A 172 -2.41 -1.75 12.37
CA ARG A 172 -1.21 -2.61 12.38
C ARG A 172 0.06 -1.79 12.21
N VAL A 173 0.06 -0.76 11.38
CA VAL A 173 1.21 0.16 11.24
C VAL A 173 1.47 0.91 12.54
N MET A 174 0.42 1.32 13.26
CA MET A 174 0.53 1.94 14.59
C MET A 174 1.07 0.96 15.64
N GLU A 175 0.72 -0.32 15.55
CA GLU A 175 1.13 -1.35 16.51
C GLU A 175 2.56 -1.84 16.30
N LEU A 176 3.16 -1.64 15.12
CA LEU A 176 4.52 -2.12 14.83
C LEU A 176 5.55 -1.61 15.85
N GLY A 177 5.36 -0.39 16.39
CA GLY A 177 6.17 0.16 17.48
C GLY A 177 7.66 0.36 17.18
N VAL A 178 8.13 -0.05 15.99
CA VAL A 178 9.53 -0.08 15.58
C VAL A 178 9.74 0.74 14.29
N PRO A 179 10.84 1.51 14.17
CA PRO A 179 11.11 2.29 12.98
C PRO A 179 11.28 1.41 11.74
N MET A 180 10.42 1.61 10.73
CA MET A 180 10.56 0.97 9.42
C MET A 180 11.53 1.75 8.54
N GLY A 181 12.35 1.01 7.77
CA GLY A 181 13.16 1.62 6.72
C GLY A 181 12.26 2.16 5.61
N GLY A 182 11.28 1.36 5.20
CA GLY A 182 10.18 1.80 4.35
C GLY A 182 8.85 1.16 4.73
N CYS A 183 7.80 1.96 4.59
CA CYS A 183 6.42 1.59 4.86
C CYS A 183 5.52 2.26 3.82
N VAL A 184 4.55 1.51 3.32
CA VAL A 184 3.46 1.97 2.46
C VAL A 184 2.20 1.27 2.95
N CYS A 185 1.12 2.02 3.14
CA CYS A 185 -0.19 1.51 3.47
C CYS A 185 -1.23 2.32 2.67
N LEU A 186 -1.24 2.10 1.35
CA LEU A 186 -2.25 2.67 0.47
C LEU A 186 -3.57 1.95 0.71
N LEU A 187 -4.55 2.68 1.23
CA LEU A 187 -5.84 2.10 1.62
C LEU A 187 -6.62 1.59 0.41
N PRO A 188 -7.36 0.48 0.52
CA PRO A 188 -8.40 0.12 -0.43
C PRO A 188 -9.42 1.26 -0.63
N LEU A 189 -10.07 1.34 -1.80
CA LEU A 189 -11.01 2.41 -2.14
C LEU A 189 -12.10 2.63 -1.09
N GLU A 190 -12.68 1.53 -0.60
CA GLU A 190 -13.77 1.62 0.37
C GLU A 190 -13.30 2.25 1.68
N ASP A 191 -12.10 1.89 2.14
CA ASP A 191 -11.49 2.44 3.36
C ASP A 191 -11.04 3.89 3.14
N LEU A 192 -10.44 4.20 1.98
CA LEU A 192 -10.05 5.56 1.59
C LEU A 192 -11.25 6.50 1.64
N PHE A 193 -12.44 6.06 1.20
CA PHE A 193 -13.65 6.86 1.19
C PHE A 193 -14.65 6.47 2.29
N SER A 194 -14.17 5.85 3.36
CA SER A 194 -14.97 5.58 4.55
C SER A 194 -15.22 6.87 5.32
N ASP A 195 -16.35 6.93 6.04
CA ASP A 195 -16.61 8.00 7.02
C ASP A 195 -15.83 7.76 8.33
N ASP A 196 -15.43 6.51 8.59
CA ASP A 196 -14.58 6.12 9.70
C ASP A 196 -13.11 6.40 9.37
N THR A 197 -12.71 7.68 9.46
CA THR A 197 -11.30 8.06 9.35
C THR A 197 -10.54 7.68 10.62
N PRO A 198 -9.36 7.05 10.53
CA PRO A 198 -8.56 6.69 11.71
C PRO A 198 -7.97 7.92 12.41
N ILE A 199 -8.08 9.11 11.81
CA ILE A 199 -7.53 10.36 12.34
C ILE A 199 -8.66 11.37 12.53
N SER A 200 -8.75 11.88 13.76
CA SER A 200 -9.51 13.08 14.04
C SER A 200 -8.73 14.29 13.56
N TRP A 201 -9.29 15.03 12.61
CA TRP A 201 -8.68 16.28 12.13
C TRP A 201 -8.80 17.34 13.22
N GLY A 202 -7.67 17.95 13.59
CA GLY A 202 -7.57 18.80 14.77
C GLY A 202 -7.03 20.18 14.41
N ASP A 203 -7.93 21.09 14.08
CA ASP A 203 -7.62 22.52 14.10
C ASP A 203 -8.86 23.32 14.51
N ASP A 204 -8.75 24.12 15.58
CA ASP A 204 -9.78 25.08 15.99
C ASP A 204 -9.74 26.34 15.11
N ALA A 205 -8.76 26.46 14.20
CA ALA A 205 -8.67 27.55 13.25
C ALA A 205 -9.82 27.48 12.22
N PRO A 206 -10.41 28.63 11.84
CA PRO A 206 -11.46 28.68 10.83
C PRO A 206 -10.92 28.40 9.42
N THR A 207 -9.61 28.54 9.21
CA THR A 207 -8.97 28.38 7.90
C THR A 207 -7.71 27.54 7.97
N ILE A 208 -7.41 26.86 6.87
CA ILE A 208 -6.20 26.06 6.66
C ILE A 208 -5.40 26.67 5.53
N ARG A 209 -4.09 26.81 5.75
CA ARG A 209 -3.16 27.26 4.72
C ARG A 209 -2.53 26.07 4.02
N LEU A 210 -2.69 26.01 2.69
CA LEU A 210 -1.98 25.09 1.82
C LEU A 210 -1.11 25.89 0.84
N GLY A 211 0.15 26.07 1.21
CA GLY A 211 1.05 27.00 0.52
C GLY A 211 0.51 28.44 0.59
N GLU A 212 0.26 29.04 -0.57
CA GLU A 212 -0.27 30.41 -0.67
C GLU A 212 -1.80 30.48 -0.55
N ARG A 213 -2.49 29.32 -0.58
CA ARG A 213 -3.96 29.26 -0.51
C ARG A 213 -4.43 29.26 0.94
N GLU A 214 -5.50 30.00 1.21
CA GLU A 214 -6.25 29.93 2.45
C GLU A 214 -7.61 29.29 2.14
N LEU A 215 -7.93 28.20 2.85
CA LEU A 215 -9.13 27.39 2.65
C LEU A 215 -9.97 27.39 3.91
N ASP A 216 -11.29 27.28 3.77
CA ASP A 216 -12.19 27.02 4.91
C ASP A 216 -11.85 25.65 5.54
N ALA A 217 -11.55 25.64 6.83
CA ALA A 217 -11.05 24.44 7.52
C ALA A 217 -12.10 23.33 7.57
N SER A 218 -13.37 23.69 7.83
CA SER A 218 -14.48 22.73 7.90
C SER A 218 -14.70 22.03 6.56
N ARG A 219 -14.70 22.79 5.47
CA ARG A 219 -14.82 22.25 4.11
C ARG A 219 -13.60 21.41 3.73
N PHE A 220 -12.40 21.85 4.10
CA PHE A 220 -11.18 21.10 3.85
C PHE A 220 -11.22 19.72 4.52
N HIS A 221 -11.48 19.67 5.83
CA HIS A 221 -11.57 18.42 6.59
C HIS A 221 -12.69 17.49 6.09
N ALA A 222 -13.85 18.03 5.71
CA ALA A 222 -14.95 17.22 5.16
C ALA A 222 -14.58 16.51 3.83
N ALA A 223 -13.65 17.09 3.07
CA ALA A 223 -13.16 16.60 1.79
C ALA A 223 -11.84 15.80 1.89
N LEU A 224 -11.25 15.71 3.08
CA LEU A 224 -9.97 15.07 3.30
C LEU A 224 -10.13 13.58 3.59
N ARG A 225 -9.26 12.74 3.02
CA ARG A 225 -9.28 11.28 3.16
C ARG A 225 -7.88 10.74 3.38
N VAL A 226 -7.68 9.86 4.37
CA VAL A 226 -6.39 9.20 4.61
C VAL A 226 -6.05 8.30 3.42
N PHE A 227 -4.93 8.55 2.76
CA PHE A 227 -4.53 7.86 1.54
C PHE A 227 -3.41 6.85 1.77
N ASP A 228 -2.36 7.24 2.49
CA ASP A 228 -1.23 6.38 2.83
C ASP A 228 -0.93 6.48 4.34
N SER A 229 -1.19 5.41 5.08
CA SER A 229 -0.91 5.33 6.52
C SER A 229 0.44 4.69 6.79
N PHE A 230 1.52 5.41 6.51
CA PHE A 230 2.89 4.85 6.50
C PHE A 230 3.63 4.96 7.83
N SER A 231 3.08 5.61 8.87
CA SER A 231 3.73 5.74 10.18
C SER A 231 2.74 6.01 11.31
N MET A 232 3.18 5.82 12.56
CA MET A 232 2.37 6.12 13.75
C MET A 232 2.02 7.60 13.94
N GLN A 233 2.78 8.50 13.32
CA GLN A 233 2.69 9.94 13.60
C GLN A 233 2.16 10.75 12.42
N ARG A 234 2.11 10.14 11.23
CA ARG A 234 1.93 10.86 9.97
C ARG A 234 1.30 9.97 8.93
N VAL A 235 0.47 10.61 8.12
CA VAL A 235 -0.18 10.03 6.96
C VAL A 235 -0.02 10.95 5.77
N MET A 236 -0.21 10.41 4.57
CA MET A 236 -0.60 11.23 3.43
C MET A 236 -2.11 11.15 3.28
N ALA A 237 -2.73 12.28 3.01
CA ALA A 237 -4.16 12.38 2.77
C ALA A 237 -4.41 12.95 1.38
N ILE A 238 -5.48 12.50 0.72
CA ILE A 238 -6.03 13.14 -0.48
C ILE A 238 -7.10 14.12 -0.01
N TRP A 239 -6.94 15.38 -0.39
CA TRP A 239 -8.01 16.36 -0.39
C TRP A 239 -8.68 16.33 -1.76
N LEU A 240 -9.96 16.00 -1.84
CA LEU A 240 -10.75 16.01 -3.09
C LEU A 240 -11.94 16.95 -2.93
N GLU A 241 -11.83 18.14 -3.52
CA GLU A 241 -12.84 19.17 -3.41
C GLU A 241 -14.07 18.83 -4.26
N ARG A 242 -15.21 18.62 -3.59
CA ARG A 242 -16.45 18.13 -4.18
C ARG A 242 -17.05 19.01 -5.27
N ARG A 243 -16.91 20.35 -5.20
CA ARG A 243 -17.55 21.25 -6.19
C ARG A 243 -16.70 21.51 -7.41
N THR A 244 -15.38 21.55 -7.23
CA THR A 244 -14.43 21.94 -8.28
C THR A 244 -13.73 20.74 -8.92
N GLY A 245 -13.69 19.59 -8.25
CA GLY A 245 -12.86 18.44 -8.64
C GLY A 245 -11.36 18.68 -8.43
N GLU A 246 -10.99 19.81 -7.82
CA GLU A 246 -9.62 20.06 -7.40
C GLU A 246 -9.18 18.99 -6.41
N HIS A 247 -7.94 18.55 -6.55
CA HIS A 247 -7.40 17.53 -5.69
C HIS A 247 -5.93 17.77 -5.43
N GLU A 248 -5.53 17.50 -4.19
CA GLU A 248 -4.14 17.56 -3.75
C GLU A 248 -3.88 16.40 -2.80
N VAL A 249 -2.63 15.95 -2.77
CA VAL A 249 -2.13 15.05 -1.73
C VAL A 249 -1.31 15.89 -0.77
N VAL A 250 -1.61 15.76 0.52
CA VAL A 250 -1.02 16.54 1.60
C VAL A 250 -0.50 15.61 2.70
N MET A 251 0.57 16.03 3.38
CA MET A 251 1.09 15.31 4.53
C MET A 251 0.53 15.89 5.82
N GLY A 252 -0.02 15.01 6.66
CA GLY A 252 -0.38 15.38 8.03
C GLY A 252 0.84 15.39 8.96
N ASP A 253 1.00 16.43 9.77
CA ASP A 253 1.85 16.47 10.97
C ASP A 253 1.00 16.39 12.26
N GLU A 254 1.66 16.43 13.43
CA GLU A 254 1.02 16.27 14.75
C GLU A 254 0.02 15.10 14.84
N TYR A 255 0.53 13.87 14.71
CA TYR A 255 -0.29 12.65 14.63
C TYR A 255 -1.21 12.59 13.39
N GLY A 256 -0.84 13.35 12.35
CA GLY A 256 -1.56 13.41 11.09
C GLY A 256 -2.73 14.40 11.07
N ALA A 257 -2.93 15.16 12.15
CA ALA A 257 -4.09 16.02 12.33
C ALA A 257 -3.94 17.43 11.75
N ARG A 258 -2.72 17.90 11.47
CA ARG A 258 -2.43 19.25 10.97
C ARG A 258 -1.70 19.23 9.63
N PHE A 259 -1.88 20.28 8.83
CA PHE A 259 -1.41 20.31 7.42
C PHE A 259 -0.66 21.59 7.05
N THR A 260 -0.41 22.46 8.03
CA THR A 260 0.15 23.81 7.81
C THR A 260 1.51 23.79 7.13
N HIS A 261 2.32 22.77 7.39
CA HIS A 261 3.65 22.62 6.81
C HIS A 261 3.66 21.69 5.59
N SER A 262 2.50 21.26 5.10
CA SER A 262 2.44 20.35 3.96
C SER A 262 2.87 21.05 2.68
N ARG A 263 3.80 20.43 1.93
CA ARG A 263 4.05 20.80 0.54
C ARG A 263 2.96 20.18 -0.33
N ARG A 264 2.49 20.94 -1.31
CA ARG A 264 1.47 20.49 -2.26
C ARG A 264 2.07 19.47 -3.23
N THR A 265 1.38 18.36 -3.44
CA THR A 265 1.68 17.39 -4.50
C THR A 265 0.38 16.80 -5.04
N ASP A 266 0.44 16.08 -6.15
CA ASP A 266 -0.68 15.30 -6.69
C ASP A 266 -0.44 13.78 -6.51
N VAL A 267 -1.44 12.98 -6.89
CA VAL A 267 -1.41 11.51 -6.78
C VAL A 267 -0.28 10.91 -7.60
N GLU A 268 -0.07 11.40 -8.82
CA GLU A 268 0.96 10.84 -9.72
C GLU A 268 2.37 11.10 -9.17
N CYS A 269 2.66 12.33 -8.81
CA CYS A 269 3.94 12.75 -8.24
C CYS A 269 4.21 12.02 -6.92
N TYR A 270 3.19 11.89 -6.05
CA TYR A 270 3.32 11.16 -4.80
C TYR A 270 3.67 9.69 -5.03
N ILE A 271 2.90 8.98 -5.84
CA ILE A 271 3.12 7.56 -6.11
C ILE A 271 4.47 7.31 -6.79
N LYS A 272 4.89 8.18 -7.72
CA LYS A 272 6.24 8.11 -8.32
C LYS A 272 7.32 8.23 -7.24
N ALA A 273 7.19 9.20 -6.34
CA ALA A 273 8.13 9.36 -5.23
C ALA A 273 8.18 8.12 -4.33
N ILE A 274 7.04 7.48 -4.06
CA ILE A 274 7.00 6.24 -3.25
C ILE A 274 7.71 5.10 -3.94
N LEU A 275 7.49 4.92 -5.24
CA LEU A 275 8.16 3.89 -6.02
C LEU A 275 9.67 4.12 -6.07
N ASP A 276 10.11 5.36 -6.32
CA ASP A 276 11.52 5.70 -6.46
C ASP A 276 12.28 5.59 -5.13
N THR A 277 11.61 5.90 -4.03
CA THR A 277 12.18 5.86 -2.66
C THR A 277 11.92 4.53 -1.95
N ARG A 278 11.30 3.55 -2.61
CA ARG A 278 10.91 2.26 -2.00
C ARG A 278 10.06 2.43 -0.74
N GLY A 279 9.23 3.48 -0.71
CA GLY A 279 8.41 3.83 0.44
C GLY A 279 9.20 4.21 1.69
N ALA A 280 10.41 4.75 1.56
CA ALA A 280 11.22 5.16 2.70
C ALA A 280 10.47 6.19 3.59
N VAL A 281 10.33 5.89 4.87
CA VAL A 281 9.48 6.67 5.80
C VAL A 281 10.06 8.08 6.01
N ASP A 282 11.35 8.17 6.33
CA ASP A 282 12.00 9.44 6.64
C ASP A 282 12.12 10.40 5.44
N VAL A 283 12.15 9.85 4.23
CA VAL A 283 12.28 10.63 2.98
C VAL A 283 11.03 11.44 2.71
N ARG A 284 9.85 10.89 3.04
CA ARG A 284 8.58 11.58 2.80
C ARG A 284 8.51 12.91 3.55
N ARG A 285 9.07 13.00 4.77
CA ARG A 285 9.14 14.28 5.50
C ARG A 285 9.93 15.33 4.73
N VAL A 286 11.09 14.95 4.20
CA VAL A 286 11.96 15.86 3.44
C VAL A 286 11.28 16.31 2.14
N MET A 287 10.53 15.43 1.50
CA MET A 287 9.86 15.72 0.23
C MET A 287 8.58 16.54 0.39
N PHE A 288 7.81 16.31 1.47
CA PHE A 288 6.44 16.79 1.57
C PHE A 288 6.15 17.69 2.78
N GLN A 289 7.17 18.09 3.56
CA GLN A 289 7.03 19.13 4.58
C GLN A 289 7.96 20.32 4.32
N SER A 290 7.45 21.54 4.49
CA SER A 290 8.19 22.79 4.27
C SER A 290 9.34 22.96 5.25
N ASP A 291 9.15 22.57 6.51
CA ASP A 291 10.06 22.89 7.63
C ASP A 291 11.13 21.80 7.86
N ALA A 292 11.30 20.88 6.92
CA ALA A 292 12.25 19.78 7.02
C ALA A 292 13.74 20.18 6.83
N ASP A 293 14.05 21.48 6.84
CA ASP A 293 15.35 22.09 6.55
C ASP A 293 16.52 21.70 7.49
N GLY A 294 16.32 20.72 8.40
CA GLY A 294 17.34 20.19 9.31
C GLY A 294 17.75 18.73 9.08
N LEU A 295 17.08 17.97 8.20
CA LEU A 295 17.52 16.62 7.85
C LEU A 295 18.38 16.69 6.59
N ALA A 296 19.69 16.68 6.81
CA ALA A 296 20.65 16.46 5.75
C ALA A 296 20.17 15.29 4.87
N ARG A 297 20.04 15.52 3.56
CA ARG A 297 19.73 14.48 2.56
C ARG A 297 20.68 13.27 2.70
N ASP A 298 21.83 13.53 3.29
CA ASP A 298 22.97 12.66 3.58
C ASP A 298 22.72 11.67 4.75
N ARG A 299 21.67 11.87 5.56
CA ARG A 299 21.26 10.95 6.65
C ARG A 299 20.16 9.96 6.23
N ILE A 300 19.65 10.08 5.02
CA ILE A 300 18.71 9.12 4.46
C ILE A 300 19.48 7.82 4.20
N ILE A 301 19.16 6.76 4.94
CA ILE A 301 19.69 5.41 4.68
C ILE A 301 19.08 4.93 3.36
N TRP A 302 19.78 5.26 2.28
CA TRP A 302 19.39 4.89 0.94
C TRP A 302 20.07 3.58 0.56
N PRO A 303 19.34 2.51 0.17
CA PRO A 303 19.94 1.47 -0.63
C PRO A 303 20.27 2.06 -2.01
N GLN A 304 21.53 2.50 -2.20
CA GLN A 304 22.06 3.05 -3.47
C GLN A 304 21.67 2.12 -4.63
N PRO A 305 21.07 2.64 -5.73
CA PRO A 305 20.81 1.82 -6.89
C PRO A 305 22.20 1.50 -7.45
N HIS A 306 22.50 0.23 -7.68
CA HIS A 306 23.69 -0.11 -8.46
C HIS A 306 23.54 0.51 -9.85
N THR A 307 24.18 1.65 -10.04
CA THR A 307 24.44 2.25 -11.36
C THR A 307 25.90 2.68 -11.37
N GLN A 308 26.79 1.71 -11.57
CA GLN A 308 28.05 1.91 -12.29
C GLN A 308 28.39 0.64 -13.08
N PHE A 309 28.26 0.79 -14.40
CA PHE A 309 28.79 0.00 -15.54
C PHE A 309 28.43 -1.48 -15.67
#